data_AF-A0A2D8QX59-F1
#
_entry.id   AF-A0A2D8QX59-F1
#
_cell.length_a   1.000
_cell.length_b   1.000
_cell.length_c   1.000
_cell.angle_alpha   90.00
_cell.angle_beta   90.00
_cell.angle_gamma   90.00
#
_symmetry.space_group_name_H-M   'P 1'
#
loop_
_entity.id
_entity.type
_entity.pdbx_description
1 polymer ?
#
loop_
_entity_poly.entity_id
_entity_poly.type
_entity_poly.pdbx_seq_one_letter_code
_entity_poly.pdbx_strand_id
1 'polypeptide(L)'
;MNLWTRKATMMIVGGVSLILVGMMVSHFHLMILGMLMVSILVMASWISGFPRLVVERELSEENVYKGDDITVTLRIKNPSRRRTQILD
;
A
#
# COMPACT_ATOMS: atom_id res chain seq x y z
N MET A 1 -7.52 -0.49 -14.40
CA MET A 1 -7.05 0.50 -13.38
C MET A 1 -7.87 0.29 -12.11
N ASN A 2 -7.23 0.12 -10.96
CA ASN A 2 -7.92 0.03 -9.68
C ASN A 2 -8.63 1.36 -9.35
N LEU A 3 -9.77 1.29 -8.65
CA LEU A 3 -10.54 2.46 -8.22
C LEU A 3 -9.68 3.46 -7.42
N TRP A 4 -8.71 2.95 -6.65
CA TRP A 4 -7.69 3.71 -5.94
C TRP A 4 -6.84 4.58 -6.88
N THR A 5 -6.28 3.98 -7.93
CA THR A 5 -5.40 4.68 -8.89
C THR A 5 -6.15 5.80 -9.59
N ARG A 6 -7.41 5.57 -9.99
CA ARG A 6 -8.23 6.60 -10.66
C ARG A 6 -8.54 7.79 -9.75
N LYS A 7 -8.91 7.51 -8.48
CA LYS A 7 -9.19 8.55 -7.49
C LYS A 7 -7.93 9.35 -7.15
N ALA A 8 -6.79 8.68 -7.01
CA ALA A 8 -5.49 9.31 -6.77
C ALA A 8 -5.10 10.25 -7.92
N THR A 9 -5.25 9.83 -9.18
CA THR A 9 -4.96 10.70 -10.33
C THR A 9 -5.81 11.96 -10.34
N MET A 10 -7.12 11.85 -10.07
CA MET A 10 -8.00 13.04 -9.98
C MET A 10 -7.60 13.98 -8.84
N MET A 11 -7.16 13.42 -7.71
CA MET A 11 -6.74 14.20 -6.54
C MET A 11 -5.41 14.94 -6.79
N ILE A 12 -4.44 14.32 -7.48
CA ILE A 12 -3.20 14.98 -7.92
C ILE A 12 -3.50 16.11 -8.89
N VAL A 13 -4.30 15.84 -9.94
CA VAL A 13 -4.62 16.85 -10.96
C VAL A 13 -5.35 18.03 -10.33
N GLY A 14 -6.30 17.77 -9.44
CA GLY A 14 -7.02 18.80 -8.69
C GLY A 14 -6.12 19.58 -7.71
N GLY A 15 -5.22 18.90 -6.99
CA GLY A 15 -4.30 19.56 -6.07
C GLY A 15 -3.32 20.50 -6.79
N VAL A 16 -2.74 20.04 -7.90
CA VAL A 16 -1.83 20.84 -8.73
C VAL A 16 -2.56 21.99 -9.40
N SER A 17 -3.75 21.77 -9.96
CA SER A 17 -4.52 22.85 -10.58
C SER A 17 -4.90 23.93 -9.56
N LEU A 18 -5.25 23.55 -8.33
CA LEU A 18 -5.60 24.50 -7.28
C LEU A 18 -4.38 25.33 -6.81
N ILE A 19 -3.19 24.74 -6.79
CA ILE A 19 -1.93 25.47 -6.54
C ILE A 19 -1.73 26.52 -7.64
N LEU A 20 -1.85 26.13 -8.91
CA LEU A 20 -1.65 27.04 -10.05
C LEU A 20 -2.66 28.19 -10.06
N VAL A 21 -3.94 27.89 -9.82
CA VAL A 21 -5.00 28.92 -9.70
C VAL A 21 -4.72 29.82 -8.49
N GLY A 22 -4.31 29.25 -7.36
CA GLY A 22 -3.93 30.01 -6.16
C GLY A 22 -2.75 30.96 -6.42
N MET A 23 -1.78 30.54 -7.23
CA MET A 23 -0.66 31.41 -7.66
C MET A 23 -1.15 32.53 -8.59
N MET A 24 -2.01 32.23 -9.56
CA MET A 24 -2.51 33.22 -10.51
C MET A 24 -3.34 34.32 -9.82
N VAL A 25 -4.15 33.96 -8.82
CA VAL A 25 -4.98 34.89 -8.05
C VAL A 25 -4.23 35.49 -6.84
N SER A 26 -2.98 35.07 -6.60
CA SER A 26 -2.20 35.45 -5.40
C SER A 26 -2.92 35.17 -4.07
N HIS A 27 -3.72 34.09 -4.02
CA HIS A 27 -4.50 33.71 -2.85
C HIS A 27 -3.85 32.55 -2.07
N PHE A 28 -3.15 32.88 -0.99
CA PHE A 28 -2.35 31.92 -0.21
C PHE A 28 -3.15 30.72 0.32
N HIS A 29 -4.40 30.90 0.73
CA HIS A 29 -5.22 29.80 1.26
C HIS A 29 -5.51 28.72 0.22
N LEU A 30 -5.67 29.08 -1.06
CA LEU A 30 -5.91 28.11 -2.14
C LEU A 30 -4.66 27.29 -2.42
N MET A 31 -3.50 27.96 -2.38
CA MET A 31 -2.21 27.31 -2.55
C MET A 31 -1.92 26.31 -1.42
N ILE A 32 -2.21 26.68 -0.17
CA ILE A 32 -2.07 25.80 1.00
C ILE A 32 -3.02 24.60 0.86
N LEU A 33 -4.27 24.82 0.45
CA LEU A 33 -5.24 23.74 0.28
C LEU A 33 -4.79 22.73 -0.80
N GLY A 34 -4.26 23.23 -1.93
CA GLY A 34 -3.73 22.38 -2.99
C GLY A 34 -2.50 21.56 -2.54
N MET A 35 -1.58 22.17 -1.80
CA MET A 35 -0.43 21.46 -1.20
C MET A 35 -0.88 20.38 -0.20
N LEU A 36 -1.92 20.66 0.58
CA LEU A 36 -2.46 19.71 1.56
C LEU A 36 -3.03 18.46 0.87
N MET A 37 -3.75 18.64 -0.25
CA MET A 37 -4.26 17.50 -1.04
C MET A 37 -3.13 16.63 -1.60
N VAL A 38 -2.06 17.23 -2.12
CA VAL A 38 -0.90 16.47 -2.63
C VAL A 38 -0.17 15.75 -1.49
N SER A 39 0.02 16.42 -0.35
CA SER A 39 0.70 15.85 0.83
C SER A 39 -0.01 14.60 1.38
N ILE A 40 -1.34 14.64 1.51
CA ILE A 40 -2.13 13.48 1.95
C ILE A 40 -1.92 12.29 1.01
N LEU A 41 -1.82 12.53 -0.29
CA LEU A 41 -1.64 11.47 -1.27
C LEU A 41 -0.26 10.84 -1.19
N VAL A 42 0.79 11.63 -0.95
CA VAL A 42 2.14 11.12 -0.69
C VAL A 42 2.15 10.26 0.58
N MET A 43 1.53 10.74 1.66
CA MET A 43 1.40 9.99 2.91
C MET A 43 0.63 8.67 2.72
N ALA A 44 -0.50 8.70 2.01
CA ALA A 44 -1.29 7.50 1.73
C ALA A 44 -0.53 6.50 0.85
N SER A 45 0.22 6.99 -0.14
CA SER A 45 1.07 6.13 -0.98
C SER A 45 2.16 5.45 -0.15
N TRP A 46 2.77 6.16 0.81
CA TRP A 46 3.74 5.59 1.73
C TRP A 46 3.13 4.47 2.57
N ILE A 47 1.99 4.72 3.23
CA ILE A 47 1.32 3.73 4.09
C ILE A 47 0.90 2.49 3.29
N SER A 48 0.47 2.66 2.03
CA SER A 48 0.12 1.52 1.16
C SER A 48 1.32 0.69 0.68
N GLY A 49 2.55 1.14 0.92
CA GLY A 49 3.78 0.51 0.46
C GLY A 49 4.18 -0.77 1.20
N PHE A 50 3.52 -1.12 2.31
CA PHE A 50 3.84 -2.35 3.03
C PHE A 50 3.46 -3.59 2.20
N PRO A 51 4.40 -4.51 1.95
CA PRO A 51 4.11 -5.72 1.20
C PRO A 51 3.13 -6.57 1.99
N ARG A 52 1.95 -6.82 1.41
CA ARG A 52 0.99 -7.75 1.99
C ARG A 52 1.53 -9.16 1.75
N LEU A 53 2.04 -9.78 2.80
CA LEU A 53 2.39 -11.21 2.84
C LEU A 53 1.27 -11.95 3.54
N VAL A 54 0.76 -13.00 2.92
CA VAL A 54 -0.21 -13.91 3.56
C VAL A 54 0.53 -15.22 3.81
N VAL A 55 0.67 -15.58 5.08
CA VAL A 55 1.31 -16.82 5.52
C VAL A 55 0.20 -17.71 6.08
N GLU A 56 -0.08 -18.80 5.38
CA GLU A 56 -1.01 -19.85 5.81
C GLU A 56 -0.18 -21.05 6.27
N ARG A 57 -0.41 -21.52 7.50
CA ARG A 57 0.22 -22.73 8.05
C ARG A 57 -0.85 -23.79 8.21
N GLU A 58 -0.68 -24.91 7.53
CA GLU A 58 -1.49 -26.12 7.71
C GLU A 58 -0.64 -27.17 8.43
N LEU A 59 -1.15 -27.66 9.56
CA LEU A 59 -0.56 -28.75 10.35
C LEU A 59 -1.30 -30.04 10.02
N SER A 60 -0.55 -31.10 9.76
CA SER A 60 -1.12 -32.41 9.39
C SER A 60 -1.86 -33.10 10.54
N GLU A 61 -1.58 -32.75 11.81
CA GLU A 61 -2.12 -33.43 12.99
C GLU A 61 -2.47 -32.45 14.12
N GLU A 62 -3.62 -32.69 14.77
CA GLU A 62 -4.17 -31.86 15.87
C GLU A 62 -3.54 -32.19 17.23
N ASN A 63 -2.97 -33.39 17.40
CA ASN A 63 -2.21 -33.80 18.58
C ASN A 63 -0.93 -34.52 18.16
N VAL A 64 0.20 -34.17 18.76
CA VAL A 64 1.51 -34.75 18.44
C VAL A 64 2.13 -35.32 19.70
N TYR A 65 2.63 -36.56 19.64
CA TYR A 65 3.30 -37.22 20.74
C TYR A 65 4.83 -37.24 20.55
N LYS A 66 5.57 -37.51 21.63
CA LYS A 66 7.04 -37.59 21.58
C LYS A 66 7.48 -38.70 20.62
N GLY A 67 8.11 -38.31 19.52
CA GLY A 67 8.63 -39.24 18.51
C GLY A 67 7.83 -39.26 17.20
N ASP A 68 6.72 -38.53 17.09
CA ASP A 68 5.96 -38.42 15.84
C ASP A 68 6.58 -37.40 14.88
N ASP A 69 6.49 -37.74 13.59
CA ASP A 69 6.91 -36.88 12.48
C ASP A 69 5.75 -35.96 12.06
N ILE A 70 5.87 -34.67 12.39
CA ILE A 70 4.90 -33.66 11.95
C ILE A 70 5.26 -33.17 10.55
N THR A 71 4.35 -33.36 9.59
CA THR A 71 4.44 -32.66 8.30
C THR A 71 3.77 -31.29 8.39
N VAL A 72 4.56 -30.22 8.26
CA VAL A 72 4.07 -28.83 8.22
C VAL A 72 4.08 -28.33 6.78
N THR A 73 2.91 -27.96 6.26
CA THR A 73 2.82 -27.32 4.96
C THR A 73 2.73 -25.81 5.15
N LEU A 74 3.77 -25.09 4.73
CA LEU A 74 3.81 -23.62 4.77
C LEU A 74 3.45 -23.07 3.39
N ARG A 75 2.30 -22.39 3.28
CA ARG A 75 1.88 -21.69 2.06
C ARG A 75 2.14 -20.19 2.21
N ILE A 76 3.15 -19.71 1.52
CA ILE A 76 3.47 -18.27 1.43
C ILE A 76 2.86 -17.72 0.14
N LYS A 77 1.83 -16.90 0.25
CA LYS A 77 1.26 -16.17 -0.89
C LYS A 77 1.76 -14.73 -0.85
N ASN A 78 2.48 -14.33 -1.91
CA ASN A 78 2.89 -12.95 -2.14
C ASN A 78 2.00 -12.30 -3.22
N PRO A 79 0.86 -11.68 -2.86
CA PRO A 79 0.05 -10.89 -3.80
C PRO A 79 0.75 -9.61 -4.26
N SER A 80 1.83 -9.21 -3.60
CA SER A 80 2.62 -8.04 -3.99
C SER A 80 3.55 -8.46 -5.14
N ARG A 81 3.44 -7.84 -6.32
CA ARG A 81 4.36 -8.05 -7.46
C ARG A 81 5.81 -7.57 -7.21
N ARG A 82 6.21 -7.43 -5.95
CA ARG A 82 7.57 -7.10 -5.53
C ARG A 82 8.27 -8.41 -5.18
N ARG A 83 9.45 -8.62 -5.80
CA ARG A 83 10.27 -9.82 -5.62
C ARG A 83 10.54 -10.00 -4.11
N THR A 84 10.04 -11.07 -3.53
CA THR A 84 10.52 -11.53 -2.22
C THR A 84 12.00 -11.89 -2.37
N GLN A 85 12.80 -11.45 -1.41
CA GLN A 85 14.24 -11.74 -1.38
C GLN A 85 14.43 -13.26 -1.36
N ILE A 86 15.23 -13.77 -2.30
CA ILE A 86 15.63 -15.17 -2.31
C ILE A 86 16.57 -15.31 -1.11
N LEU A 87 16.16 -16.12 -0.13
CA LEU A 87 17.02 -16.54 0.97
C LEU A 87 17.85 -17.69 0.40
N ASP A 88 19.14 -17.44 0.15
CA ASP A 88 20.15 -18.48 -0.06
C ASP A 88 20.44 -19.20 1.26
#